data_AF-A0A0K0EY71-F1
#
_entry.id   AF-A0A0K0EY71-F1
#
_cell.length_a   1.000
_cell.length_b   1.000
_cell.length_c   1.000
_cell.angle_alpha   90.00
_cell.angle_beta   90.00
_cell.angle_gamma   90.00
#
_symmetry.space_group_name_H-M   'P 1'
#
loop_
_entity.id
_entity.type
_entity.pdbx_description
1 polymer ?
#
loop_
_entity_poly.entity_id
_entity_poly.type
_entity_poly.pdbx_seq_one_letter_code
_entity_poly.pdbx_strand_id
1 'polypeptide(L)'
;MKEKTSSNPFIILKNLKISLFKHHTDEARLKFIFSNLGSTFFIENNIDDFEGLSSSELLTKITHYYTDIIEEEFDIYDRLCLLIDDLKVDYDLRKPYSSFISEAIDRISFFNASNCDALIIKYFLESISQKFRQFLIFKDYLPDSMVLSDWLSAAKEWDKIATSSFVRNFRKSHSTNKFTINIKAEFNNDVVKDTKDVKPAFGIRPCHYIIQ
;
A
#
# COMPACT_ATOMS: atom_id res chain seq x y z
N MET A 1 6.60 17.33 -12.41
CA MET A 1 7.13 16.23 -11.57
C MET A 1 7.00 14.95 -12.38
N LYS A 2 8.10 14.28 -12.73
CA LYS A 2 8.00 12.92 -13.29
C LYS A 2 7.42 12.04 -12.18
N GLU A 3 6.31 11.37 -12.43
CA GLU A 3 5.80 10.34 -11.51
C GLU A 3 6.94 9.35 -11.27
N LYS A 4 7.27 9.09 -10.00
CA LYS A 4 8.09 7.92 -9.67
C LYS A 4 7.27 6.72 -10.16
N THR A 5 7.70 6.10 -11.24
CA THR A 5 7.21 4.80 -11.65
C THR A 5 7.55 3.83 -10.52
N SER A 6 6.55 3.45 -9.72
CA SER A 6 6.72 2.46 -8.66
C SER A 6 7.16 1.15 -9.30
N SER A 7 8.16 0.50 -8.72
CA SER A 7 8.63 -0.84 -9.11
C SER A 7 7.72 -1.95 -8.57
N ASN A 8 6.72 -1.60 -7.77
CA ASN A 8 5.82 -2.55 -7.12
C ASN A 8 4.76 -3.04 -8.12
N PRO A 9 4.74 -4.34 -8.47
CA PRO A 9 3.81 -4.88 -9.48
C PRO A 9 2.33 -4.59 -9.17
N PHE A 10 1.96 -4.61 -7.88
CA PHE A 10 0.59 -4.30 -7.45
C PHE A 10 0.22 -2.84 -7.76
N ILE A 11 1.13 -1.91 -7.45
CA ILE A 11 0.91 -0.47 -7.69
C ILE A 11 0.82 -0.18 -9.19
N ILE A 12 1.69 -0.79 -10.00
CA ILE A 12 1.67 -0.66 -11.45
C ILE A 12 0.31 -1.12 -11.98
N LEU A 13 -0.12 -2.34 -11.63
CA LEU A 13 -1.38 -2.91 -12.09
C LEU A 13 -2.59 -2.10 -11.61
N LYS A 14 -2.59 -1.66 -10.34
CA LYS A 14 -3.64 -0.82 -9.76
C LYS A 14 -3.77 0.51 -10.52
N ASN A 15 -2.66 1.19 -10.77
CA ASN A 15 -2.64 2.48 -11.48
C ASN A 15 -3.07 2.33 -12.95
N LEU A 16 -2.68 1.23 -13.59
CA LEU A 16 -3.15 0.88 -14.92
C LEU A 16 -4.68 0.71 -14.94
N LYS A 17 -5.23 -0.10 -14.02
CA LYS A 17 -6.68 -0.32 -13.88
C LYS A 17 -7.44 0.98 -13.64
N ILE A 18 -6.96 1.83 -12.72
CA ILE A 18 -7.56 3.15 -12.44
C ILE A 18 -7.54 4.04 -13.68
N SER A 19 -6.43 4.06 -14.42
CA SER A 19 -6.31 4.89 -15.63
C SER A 19 -7.21 4.39 -16.74
N LEU A 20 -7.37 3.07 -16.89
CA LEU A 20 -8.29 2.45 -17.84
C LEU A 20 -9.74 2.86 -17.65
N PHE A 21 -10.18 3.09 -16.40
CA PHE A 21 -11.54 3.59 -16.12
C PHE A 21 -11.82 4.97 -16.73
N LYS A 22 -10.79 5.75 -17.06
CA LYS A 22 -10.93 7.06 -17.72
C LYS A 22 -11.22 6.94 -19.22
N HIS A 23 -11.08 5.74 -19.80
CA HIS A 23 -11.32 5.48 -21.21
C HIS A 23 -12.64 4.73 -21.39
N HIS A 24 -13.54 5.30 -22.21
CA HIS A 24 -14.93 4.83 -22.35
C HIS A 24 -15.18 3.93 -23.56
N THR A 25 -14.23 3.82 -24.49
CA THR A 25 -14.31 2.90 -25.64
C THR A 25 -13.21 1.85 -25.55
N ASP A 26 -13.46 0.66 -26.11
CA ASP A 26 -12.48 -0.43 -26.12
C ASP A 26 -11.21 -0.03 -26.88
N GLU A 27 -11.37 0.61 -28.04
CA GLU A 27 -10.25 1.14 -28.83
C GLU A 27 -9.39 2.15 -28.05
N ALA A 28 -10.00 3.05 -27.29
CA ALA A 28 -9.24 4.01 -26.48
C ALA A 28 -8.50 3.32 -25.32
N ARG A 29 -9.10 2.28 -24.72
CA ARG A 29 -8.46 1.46 -23.70
C ARG A 29 -7.27 0.69 -24.27
N LEU A 30 -7.44 0.03 -25.42
CA LEU A 30 -6.37 -0.69 -26.10
C LEU A 30 -5.21 0.26 -26.42
N LYS A 31 -5.46 1.41 -27.06
CA LYS A 31 -4.43 2.42 -27.35
C LYS A 31 -3.69 2.87 -26.10
N PHE A 32 -4.40 3.07 -24.99
CA PHE A 32 -3.80 3.42 -23.71
C PHE A 32 -2.88 2.31 -23.19
N ILE A 33 -3.32 1.05 -23.21
CA ILE A 33 -2.52 -0.11 -22.75
C ILE A 33 -1.22 -0.19 -23.54
N PHE A 34 -1.30 -0.19 -24.87
CA PHE A 34 -0.12 -0.27 -25.75
C PHE A 34 0.86 0.90 -25.57
N SER A 35 0.36 2.08 -25.24
CA SER A 35 1.22 3.25 -25.04
C SER A 35 1.91 3.30 -23.67
N ASN A 36 1.46 2.50 -22.69
CA ASN A 36 1.90 2.61 -21.30
C ASN A 36 2.52 1.33 -20.72
N LEU A 37 2.34 0.16 -21.35
CA LEU A 37 3.04 -1.05 -20.96
C LEU A 37 4.41 -1.17 -21.65
N GLY A 38 5.36 -1.77 -20.94
CA GLY A 38 6.68 -2.07 -21.49
C GLY A 38 6.61 -3.12 -22.60
N SER A 39 7.53 -3.03 -23.57
CA SER A 39 7.63 -3.96 -24.70
C SER A 39 7.82 -5.42 -24.26
N THR A 40 8.46 -5.65 -23.10
CA THR A 40 8.70 -6.99 -22.53
C THR A 40 7.42 -7.79 -22.37
N PHE A 41 6.35 -7.18 -21.84
CA PHE A 41 5.05 -7.82 -21.68
C PHE A 41 4.53 -8.36 -23.02
N PHE A 42 4.58 -7.54 -24.07
CA PHE A 42 4.06 -7.89 -25.39
C PHE A 42 4.89 -9.01 -26.05
N ILE A 43 6.22 -8.95 -25.92
CA ILE A 43 7.14 -9.96 -26.45
C ILE A 43 6.90 -11.31 -25.76
N GLU A 44 6.87 -11.35 -24.43
CA GLU A 44 6.71 -12.60 -23.67
C GLU A 44 5.32 -13.22 -23.84
N ASN A 45 4.31 -12.40 -24.13
CA ASN A 45 2.93 -12.87 -24.37
C ASN A 45 2.59 -13.10 -25.85
N ASN A 46 3.56 -12.94 -26.77
CA ASN A 46 3.37 -13.04 -28.22
C ASN A 46 2.20 -12.19 -28.75
N ILE A 47 2.21 -10.89 -28.43
CA ILE A 47 1.18 -9.92 -28.83
C ILE A 47 1.80 -8.88 -29.77
N ASP A 48 1.57 -9.04 -31.07
CA ASP A 48 2.18 -8.19 -32.10
C ASP A 48 1.27 -7.04 -32.57
N ASP A 49 -0.05 -7.15 -32.45
CA ASP A 49 -1.01 -6.13 -32.90
C ASP A 49 -2.34 -6.06 -32.11
N PHE A 50 -3.26 -5.20 -32.55
CA PHE A 50 -4.61 -5.03 -32.00
C PHE A 50 -5.59 -6.10 -32.48
N GLU A 51 -5.26 -6.94 -33.45
CA GLU A 51 -6.26 -7.75 -34.16
C GLU A 51 -6.79 -8.88 -33.26
N GLY A 52 -8.07 -8.76 -32.92
CA GLY A 52 -8.82 -9.81 -32.22
C GLY A 52 -8.76 -9.79 -30.70
N LEU A 53 -8.06 -8.85 -30.07
CA LEU A 53 -8.00 -8.74 -28.61
C LEU A 53 -8.84 -7.56 -28.09
N SER A 54 -9.77 -7.85 -27.19
CA SER A 54 -10.48 -6.82 -26.43
C SER A 54 -9.62 -6.26 -25.28
N SER A 55 -9.91 -5.05 -24.82
CA SER A 55 -9.19 -4.48 -23.66
C SER A 55 -9.35 -5.30 -22.38
N SER A 56 -10.45 -6.06 -22.26
CA SER A 56 -10.72 -6.95 -21.12
C SER A 56 -9.83 -8.20 -21.14
N GLU A 57 -9.66 -8.83 -22.30
CA GLU A 57 -8.76 -9.98 -22.47
C GLU A 57 -7.32 -9.57 -22.21
N LEU A 58 -6.93 -8.41 -22.75
CA LEU A 58 -5.60 -7.87 -22.55
C LEU A 58 -5.33 -7.56 -21.07
N LEU A 59 -6.29 -6.95 -20.36
CA LEU A 59 -6.16 -6.71 -18.91
C LEU A 59 -6.06 -8.01 -18.10
N THR A 60 -6.71 -9.07 -18.56
CA THR A 60 -6.59 -10.40 -17.96
C THR A 60 -5.17 -10.94 -18.15
N LYS A 61 -4.62 -10.90 -19.37
CA LYS A 61 -3.22 -11.29 -19.64
C LYS A 61 -2.21 -10.46 -18.83
N ILE A 62 -2.41 -9.15 -18.74
CA ILE A 62 -1.55 -8.26 -17.94
C ILE A 62 -1.60 -8.62 -16.47
N THR A 63 -2.79 -8.95 -15.94
CA THR A 63 -2.91 -9.36 -14.54
C THR A 63 -2.14 -10.65 -14.28
N HIS A 64 -2.24 -11.65 -15.17
CA HIS A 64 -1.48 -12.90 -15.05
C HIS A 64 0.02 -12.67 -15.14
N TYR A 65 0.48 -11.89 -16.12
CA TYR A 65 1.90 -11.55 -16.26
C TYR A 65 2.51 -10.99 -14.97
N TYR A 66 1.85 -10.03 -14.33
CA TYR A 66 2.37 -9.47 -13.08
C TYR A 66 2.26 -10.42 -11.89
N THR A 67 1.30 -11.34 -11.86
CA THR A 67 1.24 -12.37 -10.81
C THR A 67 2.31 -13.44 -11.01
N ASP A 68 2.59 -13.83 -12.25
CA ASP A 68 3.61 -14.84 -12.59
C ASP A 68 5.00 -14.32 -12.21
N ILE A 69 5.30 -13.05 -12.55
CA ILE A 69 6.54 -12.37 -12.13
C ILE A 69 6.72 -12.41 -10.61
N ILE A 70 5.65 -12.22 -9.83
CA ILE A 70 5.73 -12.27 -8.36
C ILE A 70 6.12 -13.66 -7.88
N GLU A 71 5.56 -14.70 -8.51
CA GLU A 71 5.84 -16.07 -8.13
C GLU A 71 7.26 -16.50 -8.51
N GLU A 72 7.76 -16.03 -9.65
CA GLU A 72 9.05 -16.42 -10.22
C GLU A 72 10.24 -15.61 -9.70
N GLU A 73 10.09 -14.29 -9.55
CA GLU A 73 11.22 -13.38 -9.28
C GLU A 73 11.38 -12.99 -7.81
N PHE A 74 10.30 -13.05 -7.02
CA PHE A 74 10.30 -12.52 -5.66
C PHE A 74 10.16 -13.62 -4.62
N ASP A 75 11.08 -13.65 -3.66
CA ASP A 75 10.98 -14.55 -2.52
C ASP A 75 9.94 -14.06 -1.49
N ILE A 76 9.74 -14.84 -0.43
CA ILE A 76 8.75 -14.51 0.60
C ILE A 76 9.07 -13.18 1.33
N TYR A 77 10.34 -12.83 1.51
CA TYR A 77 10.75 -11.61 2.20
C TYR A 77 10.55 -10.38 1.30
N ASP A 78 10.84 -10.50 0.01
CA ASP A 78 10.57 -9.45 -0.95
C ASP A 78 9.07 -9.17 -1.07
N ARG A 79 8.25 -10.22 -1.14
CA ARG A 79 6.79 -10.09 -1.14
C ARG A 79 6.27 -9.36 0.11
N LEU A 80 6.82 -9.67 1.29
CA LEU A 80 6.49 -8.95 2.53
C LEU A 80 6.90 -7.47 2.47
N CYS A 81 8.05 -7.15 1.88
CA CYS A 81 8.50 -5.77 1.69
C CYS A 81 7.56 -5.01 0.73
N LEU A 82 7.22 -5.61 -0.42
CA LEU A 82 6.31 -5.04 -1.41
C LEU A 82 4.88 -4.87 -0.89
N LEU A 83 4.46 -5.74 0.02
CA LEU A 83 3.15 -5.70 0.64
C LEU A 83 2.94 -4.43 1.48
N ILE A 84 3.97 -3.97 2.19
CA ILE A 84 3.94 -2.71 2.98
C ILE A 84 4.47 -1.50 2.21
N ASP A 85 5.12 -1.70 1.06
CA ASP A 85 5.71 -0.62 0.27
C ASP A 85 4.65 0.40 -0.18
N ASP A 86 4.88 1.67 0.19
CA ASP A 86 3.98 2.80 -0.01
C ASP A 86 2.55 2.61 0.54
N LEU A 87 2.30 1.56 1.34
CA LEU A 87 1.04 1.36 2.04
C LEU A 87 0.97 2.35 3.20
N LYS A 88 -0.02 3.24 3.17
CA LYS A 88 -0.19 4.27 4.20
C LYS A 88 -1.65 4.62 4.39
N VAL A 89 -2.00 5.00 5.60
CA VAL A 89 -3.33 5.53 5.87
C VAL A 89 -3.43 6.89 5.22
N ASP A 90 -4.39 7.07 4.31
CA ASP A 90 -4.63 8.34 3.66
C ASP A 90 -5.50 9.23 4.55
N TYR A 91 -4.90 10.26 5.13
CA TYR A 91 -5.57 11.18 6.06
C TYR A 91 -6.55 12.16 5.38
N ASP A 92 -6.50 12.26 4.06
CA ASP A 92 -7.27 13.23 3.29
C ASP A 92 -8.60 12.66 2.78
N LEU A 93 -8.72 11.34 2.69
CA LEU A 93 -9.94 10.66 2.25
C LEU A 93 -11.07 10.67 3.29
N ARG A 94 -12.30 10.41 2.80
CA ARG A 94 -13.49 10.23 3.65
C ARG A 94 -13.53 8.88 4.38
N LYS A 95 -12.86 7.87 3.83
CA LYS A 95 -12.83 6.49 4.34
C LYS A 95 -11.39 6.03 4.62
N PRO A 96 -10.61 6.80 5.39
CA PRO A 96 -9.17 6.62 5.53
C PRO A 96 -8.79 5.21 6.04
N TYR A 97 -9.57 4.64 6.96
CA TYR A 97 -9.23 3.38 7.61
C TYR A 97 -9.64 2.18 6.77
N SER A 98 -10.88 2.16 6.27
CA SER A 98 -11.33 1.01 5.47
C SER A 98 -10.60 0.94 4.14
N SER A 99 -10.25 2.09 3.53
CA SER A 99 -9.40 2.12 2.33
C SER A 99 -8.03 1.49 2.58
N PHE A 100 -7.38 1.78 3.72
CA PHE A 100 -6.12 1.15 4.09
C PHE A 100 -6.26 -0.37 4.22
N ILE A 101 -7.24 -0.85 4.99
CA ILE A 101 -7.40 -2.29 5.25
C ILE A 101 -7.82 -3.04 3.99
N SER A 102 -8.73 -2.48 3.19
CA SER A 102 -9.11 -3.06 1.90
C SER A 102 -7.92 -3.20 0.96
N GLU A 103 -7.09 -2.16 0.84
CA GLU A 103 -5.89 -2.23 0.01
C GLU A 103 -4.89 -3.27 0.54
N ALA A 104 -4.72 -3.39 1.85
CA ALA A 104 -3.87 -4.42 2.43
C ALA A 104 -4.37 -5.85 2.11
N ILE A 105 -5.68 -6.08 2.16
CA ILE A 105 -6.30 -7.36 1.76
C ILE A 105 -6.07 -7.64 0.27
N ASP A 106 -6.27 -6.64 -0.58
CA ASP A 106 -6.03 -6.78 -2.03
C ASP A 106 -4.57 -7.13 -2.32
N ARG A 107 -3.63 -6.50 -1.62
CA ARG A 107 -2.19 -6.80 -1.73
C ARG A 107 -1.85 -8.20 -1.24
N ILE A 108 -2.40 -8.63 -0.10
CA ILE A 108 -2.21 -9.99 0.44
C ILE A 108 -2.62 -11.04 -0.59
N SER A 109 -3.80 -10.85 -1.19
CA SER A 109 -4.32 -11.72 -2.24
C SER A 109 -3.42 -11.72 -3.46
N PHE A 110 -3.01 -10.54 -3.93
CA PHE A 110 -2.19 -10.38 -5.12
C PHE A 110 -0.76 -10.95 -4.98
N PHE A 111 -0.13 -10.77 -3.83
CA PHE A 111 1.21 -11.31 -3.55
C PHE A 111 1.20 -12.77 -3.10
N ASN A 112 0.01 -13.39 -3.00
CA ASN A 112 -0.17 -14.74 -2.44
C ASN A 112 0.51 -14.88 -1.06
N ALA A 113 0.39 -13.84 -0.23
CA ALA A 113 1.06 -13.76 1.06
C ALA A 113 0.14 -14.35 2.15
N SER A 114 0.59 -15.40 2.84
CA SER A 114 -0.19 -16.00 3.94
C SER A 114 0.33 -15.55 5.30
N ASN A 115 -0.51 -15.64 6.34
CA ASN A 115 -0.15 -15.34 7.73
C ASN A 115 0.38 -13.91 7.98
N CYS A 116 -0.07 -12.94 7.18
CA CYS A 116 0.41 -11.55 7.24
C CYS A 116 -0.51 -10.60 8.02
N ASP A 117 -1.69 -11.05 8.46
CA ASP A 117 -2.70 -10.20 9.10
C ASP A 117 -2.15 -9.44 10.31
N ALA A 118 -1.48 -10.13 11.23
CA ALA A 118 -0.89 -9.52 12.41
C ALA A 118 0.19 -8.47 12.06
N LEU A 119 0.96 -8.69 10.98
CA LEU A 119 1.95 -7.72 10.50
C LEU A 119 1.26 -6.45 9.99
N ILE A 120 0.23 -6.59 9.15
CA ILE A 120 -0.53 -5.44 8.63
C ILE A 120 -1.22 -4.68 9.76
N ILE A 121 -1.85 -5.40 10.69
CA ILE A 121 -2.52 -4.80 11.84
C ILE A 121 -1.53 -4.01 12.69
N LYS A 122 -0.36 -4.59 12.98
CA LYS A 122 0.71 -3.88 13.69
C LYS A 122 1.15 -2.63 12.93
N TYR A 123 1.41 -2.75 11.64
CA TYR A 123 1.83 -1.63 10.79
C TYR A 123 0.78 -0.52 10.73
N PHE A 124 -0.51 -0.86 10.64
CA PHE A 124 -1.62 0.08 10.73
C PHE A 124 -1.62 0.82 12.07
N LEU A 125 -1.52 0.08 13.18
CA LEU A 125 -1.51 0.65 14.52
C LEU A 125 -0.31 1.58 14.73
N GLU A 126 0.86 1.26 14.16
CA GLU A 126 2.06 2.12 14.19
C GLU A 126 1.90 3.36 13.30
N SER A 127 1.11 3.26 12.23
CA SER A 127 0.82 4.36 11.30
C SER A 127 -0.12 5.42 11.87
N ILE A 128 -0.80 5.14 13.00
CA ILE A 128 -1.71 6.05 13.70
C ILE A 128 -1.14 6.47 15.06
N SER A 129 -1.40 7.71 15.47
CA SER A 129 -0.82 8.22 16.73
C SER A 129 -1.32 7.48 17.97
N GLN A 130 -0.45 7.32 18.98
CA GLN A 130 -0.85 6.72 20.27
C GLN A 130 -2.01 7.47 20.93
N LYS A 131 -2.02 8.81 20.84
CA LYS A 131 -3.12 9.64 21.35
C LYS A 131 -4.44 9.28 20.70
N PHE A 132 -4.44 9.02 19.39
CA PHE A 132 -5.62 8.58 18.66
C PHE A 132 -6.13 7.21 19.14
N ARG A 133 -5.22 6.25 19.35
CA ARG A 133 -5.56 4.90 19.88
C ARG A 133 -6.17 4.93 21.28
N GLN A 134 -6.01 6.03 22.02
CA GLN A 134 -6.59 6.19 23.35
C GLN A 134 -8.02 6.75 23.34
N PHE A 135 -8.51 7.27 22.21
CA PHE A 135 -9.89 7.76 22.13
C PHE A 135 -10.89 6.62 22.32
N LEU A 136 -11.94 6.88 23.11
CA LEU A 136 -12.99 5.92 23.43
C LEU A 136 -13.58 5.28 22.17
N ILE A 137 -13.91 6.11 21.18
CA ILE A 137 -14.44 5.69 19.88
C ILE A 137 -13.53 4.68 19.16
N PHE A 138 -12.20 4.80 19.27
CA PHE A 138 -11.31 3.82 18.65
C PHE A 138 -11.40 2.47 19.38
N LYS A 139 -11.46 2.52 20.72
CA LYS A 139 -11.55 1.34 21.58
C LYS A 139 -12.90 0.63 21.50
N ASP A 140 -13.99 1.36 21.32
CA ASP A 140 -15.36 0.82 21.28
C ASP A 140 -15.57 -0.16 20.11
N TYR A 141 -14.79 0.00 19.03
CA TYR A 141 -14.84 -0.86 17.85
C TYR A 141 -13.53 -1.63 17.62
N LEU A 142 -12.60 -1.62 18.58
CA LEU A 142 -11.32 -2.33 18.42
C LEU A 142 -11.59 -3.84 18.40
N PRO A 143 -11.21 -4.57 17.34
CA PRO A 143 -11.38 -6.01 17.31
C PRO A 143 -10.47 -6.72 18.32
N ASP A 144 -10.97 -7.81 18.92
CA ASP A 144 -10.18 -8.69 19.78
C ASP A 144 -9.36 -9.73 18.98
N SER A 145 -9.63 -9.87 17.69
CA SER A 145 -8.96 -10.81 16.79
C SER A 145 -7.83 -10.14 16.00
N MET A 146 -6.90 -10.95 15.49
CA MET A 146 -5.87 -10.52 14.53
C MET A 146 -6.24 -10.90 13.09
N VAL A 147 -7.52 -10.79 12.73
CA VAL A 147 -8.03 -11.16 11.40
C VAL A 147 -8.45 -9.91 10.63
N LEU A 148 -7.90 -9.71 9.42
CA LEU A 148 -8.11 -8.46 8.68
C LEU A 148 -9.57 -8.19 8.30
N SER A 149 -10.41 -9.21 8.16
CA SER A 149 -11.86 -9.02 7.89
C SER A 149 -12.58 -8.31 9.04
N ASP A 150 -12.19 -8.61 10.28
CA ASP A 150 -12.77 -8.01 11.48
C ASP A 150 -12.30 -6.57 11.61
N TRP A 151 -11.01 -6.34 11.33
CA TRP A 151 -10.41 -5.00 11.25
C TRP A 151 -11.01 -4.16 10.13
N LEU A 152 -11.36 -4.75 8.98
CA LEU A 152 -12.06 -4.04 7.91
C LEU A 152 -13.47 -3.61 8.35
N SER A 153 -14.16 -4.47 9.10
CA SER A 153 -15.49 -4.18 9.65
C SER A 153 -15.43 -3.04 10.66
N ALA A 154 -14.48 -3.10 11.60
CA ALA A 154 -14.21 -2.00 12.54
C ALA A 154 -13.82 -0.70 11.83
N ALA A 155 -12.97 -0.78 10.81
CA ALA A 155 -12.53 0.36 10.03
C ALA A 155 -13.68 1.08 9.32
N LYS A 156 -14.70 0.33 8.84
CA LYS A 156 -15.92 0.93 8.28
C LYS A 156 -16.73 1.69 9.34
N GLU A 157 -16.76 1.23 10.59
CA GLU A 157 -17.39 1.97 11.69
C GLU A 157 -16.60 3.23 12.04
N TRP A 158 -15.27 3.14 12.14
CA TRP A 158 -14.41 4.33 12.34
C TRP A 158 -14.61 5.37 11.23
N ASP A 159 -14.75 4.95 9.97
CA ASP A 159 -15.00 5.84 8.84
C ASP A 159 -16.35 6.56 8.91
N LYS A 160 -17.41 5.92 9.41
CA LYS A 160 -18.73 6.58 9.62
C LYS A 160 -18.60 7.72 10.63
N ILE A 161 -17.85 7.47 11.70
CA ILE A 161 -17.68 8.39 12.83
C ILE A 161 -16.65 9.49 12.51
N ALA A 162 -15.87 9.31 11.45
CA ALA A 162 -14.85 10.23 10.98
C ALA A 162 -15.41 11.61 10.54
N THR A 163 -16.73 11.75 10.37
CA THR A 163 -17.37 12.78 9.53
C THR A 163 -17.51 14.22 10.07
N SER A 164 -16.90 14.63 11.19
CA SER A 164 -16.75 16.09 11.45
C SER A 164 -15.58 16.52 12.35
N SER A 165 -15.55 16.11 13.62
CA SER A 165 -14.52 16.51 14.59
C SER A 165 -13.31 15.55 14.61
N PHE A 166 -13.56 14.27 14.34
CA PHE A 166 -12.58 13.19 14.34
C PHE A 166 -11.59 13.28 13.16
N VAL A 167 -12.05 13.51 11.92
CA VAL A 167 -11.18 13.80 10.77
C VAL A 167 -10.31 15.03 11.01
N ARG A 168 -10.81 16.08 11.68
CA ARG A 168 -9.99 17.25 12.01
C ARG A 168 -8.85 16.91 12.97
N ASN A 169 -9.12 16.11 14.00
CA ASN A 169 -8.10 15.68 14.97
C ASN A 169 -7.13 14.64 14.38
N PHE A 170 -7.63 13.75 13.52
CA PHE A 170 -6.84 12.79 12.76
C PHE A 170 -5.90 13.48 11.76
N ARG A 171 -6.40 14.42 10.94
CA ARG A 171 -5.58 15.25 10.05
C ARG A 171 -4.55 16.09 10.81
N LYS A 172 -4.89 16.59 12.00
CA LYS A 172 -3.93 17.28 12.88
C LYS A 172 -2.84 16.36 13.43
N SER A 173 -3.11 15.06 13.61
CA SER A 173 -2.10 14.09 14.07
C SER A 173 -0.98 13.88 13.03
N HIS A 174 -1.30 13.98 11.74
CA HIS A 174 -0.30 14.01 10.65
C HIS A 174 0.68 15.18 10.83
N SER A 175 0.21 16.36 11.26
CA SER A 175 1.04 17.56 11.44
C SER A 175 2.14 17.37 12.50
N THR A 176 1.84 16.67 13.59
CA THR A 176 2.79 16.36 14.68
C THR A 176 3.85 15.33 14.31
N ASN A 177 3.56 14.35 13.43
CA ASN A 177 4.56 13.39 12.97
C ASN A 177 5.59 14.03 12.01
N LYS A 178 5.19 15.02 11.21
CA LYS A 178 6.12 15.78 10.35
C LYS A 178 7.14 16.60 11.15
N PHE A 179 6.75 17.18 12.28
CA PHE A 179 7.68 17.93 13.15
C PHE A 179 8.60 17.04 13.98
N THR A 180 8.16 15.84 14.37
CA THR A 180 8.98 14.95 15.21
C THR A 180 10.09 14.26 14.40
N ILE A 181 9.87 14.03 13.10
CA ILE A 181 10.89 13.45 12.20
C ILE A 181 11.97 14.48 11.85
N ASN A 182 11.61 15.76 11.69
CA ASN A 182 12.58 16.81 11.38
C ASN A 182 13.49 17.19 12.56
N ILE A 183 13.07 17.00 13.82
CA ILE A 183 13.90 17.37 14.99
C ILE A 183 15.01 16.32 15.27
N LYS A 184 14.94 15.11 14.72
CA LYS A 184 15.98 14.08 14.92
C LYS A 184 17.08 14.04 13.84
N ALA A 185 17.00 14.89 12.82
CA ALA A 185 18.01 14.95 11.76
C ALA A 185 19.09 16.02 11.99
N GLU A 186 18.97 16.85 13.04
CA GLU A 186 20.00 17.84 13.39
C GLU A 186 20.70 17.45 14.70
N PHE A 187 21.95 17.01 14.54
CA PHE A 187 23.07 17.04 15.47
C PHE A 187 22.80 16.82 16.97
N ASN A 188 23.33 15.72 17.49
CA ASN A 188 24.16 15.80 18.70
C ASN A 188 25.21 14.68 18.68
N ASN A 189 26.41 15.05 18.21
CA ASN A 189 27.64 14.48 18.74
C ASN A 189 27.78 15.03 20.16
N ASP A 190 27.45 14.25 21.19
CA ASP A 190 28.16 14.31 22.46
C ASP A 190 27.80 13.12 23.37
N VAL A 191 28.86 12.59 23.97
CA VAL A 191 28.95 11.37 24.76
C VAL A 191 28.33 11.55 26.14
N VAL A 192 27.38 10.68 26.52
CA VAL A 192 27.24 10.20 27.92
C VAL A 192 26.79 8.74 27.93
N LYS A 193 27.52 7.95 28.72
CA LYS A 193 27.39 6.51 28.99
C LYS A 193 26.07 6.10 29.65
N ASP A 194 25.80 4.80 29.53
CA ASP A 194 24.91 3.97 30.32
C ASP A 194 23.40 4.15 30.12
N THR A 195 22.86 3.46 29.11
CA THR A 195 21.66 2.63 29.29
C THR A 195 21.72 1.43 28.35
N LYS A 196 21.37 0.26 28.90
CA LYS A 196 21.45 -1.06 28.28
C LYS A 196 20.84 -1.09 26.88
N ASP A 197 21.67 -1.47 25.91
CA ASP A 197 21.30 -1.78 24.54
C ASP A 197 20.14 -2.79 24.49
N VAL A 198 18.93 -2.28 24.23
CA VAL A 198 17.86 -3.07 23.63
C VAL A 198 17.65 -2.50 22.23
N LYS A 199 18.41 -3.02 21.28
CA LYS A 199 18.14 -2.80 19.85
C LYS A 199 16.73 -3.35 19.55
N PRO A 200 15.82 -2.58 18.91
CA PRO A 200 14.62 -3.19 18.36
C PRO A 200 15.03 -4.18 17.26
N ALA A 201 14.61 -5.44 17.41
CA ALA A 201 14.99 -6.56 16.55
C ALA A 201 14.51 -6.45 15.08
N PHE A 202 13.70 -5.43 14.76
CA PHE A 202 13.15 -5.23 13.43
C PHE A 202 13.18 -3.74 13.07
N GLY A 203 14.36 -3.22 12.73
CA GLY A 203 14.47 -1.99 11.97
C GLY A 203 14.25 -2.31 10.50
N ILE A 204 13.03 -2.12 9.99
CA ILE A 204 12.74 -2.22 8.56
C ILE A 204 13.48 -1.05 7.89
N ARG A 205 14.53 -1.36 7.14
CA ARG A 205 15.22 -0.37 6.31
C ARG A 205 14.36 -0.09 5.07
N PRO A 206 14.34 1.14 4.54
CA PRO A 206 13.69 1.43 3.27
C PRO A 206 14.40 0.67 2.14
N CYS A 207 13.75 -0.35 1.61
CA CYS A 207 14.23 -1.12 0.47
C CYS A 207 14.15 -0.23 -0.78
N HIS A 208 15.31 0.26 -1.23
CA HIS A 208 15.43 0.89 -2.54
C HIS A 208 15.69 -0.21 -3.54
N TYR A 209 14.64 -0.66 -4.23
CA TYR A 209 14.80 -1.57 -5.36
C TYR A 209 15.21 -0.75 -6.60
N ILE A 210 16.39 -1.01 -7.12
CA ILE A 210 16.77 -0.67 -8.49
C ILE A 210 16.54 -1.96 -9.27
N ILE A 211 15.47 -2.01 -10.05
CA ILE A 211 15.32 -3.05 -11.08
C ILE A 211 16.31 -2.67 -12.18
N GLN A 212 17.28 -3.55 -12.47
CA GLN A 212 18.21 -3.41 -13.59
C GLN A 212 17.59 -3.90 -14.89
#